data_AF-A0A7Y5QHC6-F1
#
_entry.id   AF-A0A7Y5QHC6-F1
#
_cell.length_a   1.000
_cell.length_b   1.000
_cell.length_c   1.000
_cell.angle_alpha   90.00
_cell.angle_beta   90.00
_cell.angle_gamma   90.00
#
_symmetry.space_group_name_H-M   'P 1'
#
loop_
_entity.id
_entity.type
_entity.pdbx_description
1 polymer ?
#
loop_
_entity_poly.entity_id
_entity_poly.type
_entity_poly.pdbx_seq_one_letter_code
_entity_poly.pdbx_strand_id
1 'polypeptide(L)'
;MESARLRFLTSTNRSSVTTRVNNTFTILVRAGNSQAIQGISQIDGGEIHLTYDPTKLSIDALSDITAGASLGTVLQSQRNNTTGTLDYAAGTLTLPVQGEFTLVTIRFRALASTGSGVTLIQASSAPYRENVLTLDGAAITPTPTPMSVKINP
;
A
#
# COMPACT_ATOMS: atom_id res chain seq x y z
N MET A 1 19.89 11.76 6.80
CA MET A 1 19.43 10.72 5.85
C MET A 1 17.92 10.72 5.87
N GLU A 2 17.26 10.75 4.72
CA GLU A 2 15.80 10.64 4.64
C GLU A 2 15.40 9.18 4.83
N SER A 3 14.52 8.89 5.80
CA SER A 3 14.06 7.54 6.12
C SER A 3 13.22 6.92 4.98
N ALA A 4 13.20 5.59 4.89
CA ALA A 4 12.33 4.88 3.95
C ALA A 4 10.85 5.15 4.25
N ARG A 5 10.03 5.20 3.20
CA ARG A 5 8.60 5.53 3.32
C ARG A 5 7.72 4.50 2.65
N LEU A 6 6.50 4.39 3.19
CA LEU A 6 5.36 3.77 2.51
C LEU A 6 4.29 4.84 2.33
N ARG A 7 3.85 5.06 1.09
CA ARG A 7 2.84 6.07 0.75
C ARG A 7 1.68 5.41 0.03
N PHE A 8 0.46 5.66 0.51
CA PHE A 8 -0.77 5.27 -0.17
C PHE A 8 -1.25 6.44 -1.02
N LEU A 9 -1.27 6.26 -2.33
CA LEU A 9 -1.44 7.37 -3.29
C LEU A 9 -2.40 6.98 -4.41
N THR A 10 -3.10 7.94 -5.01
CA THR A 10 -3.74 7.74 -6.31
C THR A 10 -2.69 7.65 -7.44
N SER A 11 -3.11 7.27 -8.65
CA SER A 11 -2.28 7.37 -9.85
C SER A 11 -1.81 8.80 -10.16
N THR A 12 -2.52 9.81 -9.65
CA THR A 12 -2.15 11.23 -9.73
C THR A 12 -1.33 11.70 -8.52
N ASN A 13 -0.73 10.76 -7.76
CA ASN A 13 0.14 11.02 -6.62
C ASN A 13 -0.52 11.87 -5.50
N ARG A 14 -1.79 11.59 -5.18
CA ARG A 14 -2.53 12.24 -4.07
C ARG A 14 -2.76 11.26 -2.93
N SER A 15 -2.56 11.71 -1.68
CA SER A 15 -2.92 10.96 -0.46
C SER A 15 -4.40 11.13 -0.06
N SER A 16 -5.24 11.54 -1.01
CA SER A 16 -6.68 11.63 -0.83
C SER A 16 -7.42 11.29 -2.11
N VAL A 17 -8.62 10.73 -1.97
CA VAL A 17 -9.55 10.47 -3.07
C VAL A 17 -10.98 10.78 -2.64
N THR A 18 -11.75 11.34 -3.57
CA THR A 18 -13.21 11.48 -3.44
C THR A 18 -13.87 10.59 -4.47
N THR A 19 -14.79 9.74 -4.04
CA THR A 19 -15.54 8.80 -4.88
C THR A 19 -17.01 8.78 -4.48
N ARG A 20 -17.81 7.95 -5.16
CA ARG A 20 -19.23 7.69 -4.84
C ARG A 20 -19.44 6.25 -4.42
N VAL A 21 -20.55 5.98 -3.73
CA VAL A 21 -20.99 4.61 -3.43
C VAL A 21 -21.09 3.81 -4.74
N ASN A 22 -20.70 2.53 -4.68
CA ASN A 22 -20.62 1.57 -5.79
C ASN A 22 -19.54 1.84 -6.84
N ASN A 23 -18.83 2.97 -6.78
CA ASN A 23 -17.69 3.19 -7.66
C ASN A 23 -16.44 2.44 -7.17
N THR A 24 -15.57 2.11 -8.11
CA THR A 24 -14.22 1.63 -7.81
C THR A 24 -13.18 2.74 -7.97
N PHE A 25 -12.11 2.67 -7.19
CA PHE A 25 -10.92 3.52 -7.36
C PHE A 25 -9.66 2.71 -7.12
N THR A 26 -8.55 3.18 -7.69
CA THR A 26 -7.25 2.51 -7.59
C THR A 26 -6.29 3.35 -6.77
N ILE A 27 -5.55 2.66 -5.90
CA ILE A 27 -4.43 3.23 -5.16
C ILE A 27 -3.13 2.50 -5.52
N LEU A 28 -2.04 3.21 -5.40
CA LEU A 28 -0.67 2.75 -5.49
C LEU A 28 -0.09 2.77 -4.07
N VAL A 29 0.45 1.64 -3.64
CA VAL A 29 1.34 1.60 -2.48
C VAL A 29 2.75 1.84 -3.00
N ARG A 30 3.30 3.01 -2.70
CA ARG A 30 4.65 3.41 -3.10
C ARG A 30 5.63 3.16 -1.98
N ALA A 31 6.74 2.51 -2.29
CA ALA A 31 7.81 2.17 -1.36
C ALA A 31 9.12 2.84 -1.76
N GLY A 32 9.98 3.11 -0.77
CA GLY A 32 11.31 3.70 -0.97
C GLY A 32 11.37 5.19 -0.61
N ASN A 33 12.33 5.90 -1.20
CA ASN A 33 12.47 7.35 -1.07
C ASN A 33 12.77 7.98 -2.44
N SER A 34 12.49 9.28 -2.57
CA SER A 34 12.71 10.03 -3.82
C SER A 34 14.15 10.54 -3.99
N GLN A 35 15.03 10.34 -3.00
CA GLN A 35 16.42 10.79 -3.03
C GLN A 35 17.33 9.62 -3.42
N ALA A 36 17.77 9.60 -4.68
CA ALA A 36 18.68 8.60 -5.23
C ALA A 36 20.12 8.66 -4.65
N ILE A 37 20.36 9.43 -3.59
CA ILE A 37 21.70 9.70 -3.05
C ILE A 37 21.80 9.17 -1.62
N GLN A 38 22.42 7.99 -1.50
CA GLN A 38 22.98 7.33 -0.32
C GLN A 38 22.04 7.05 0.88
N GLY A 39 21.68 5.76 1.04
CA GLY A 39 21.19 5.20 2.31
C GLY A 39 20.09 4.15 2.21
N ILE A 40 19.31 4.12 1.12
CA ILE A 40 18.22 3.15 0.87
C ILE A 40 18.07 2.91 -0.64
N SER A 41 19.19 2.60 -1.28
CA SER A 41 19.29 2.53 -2.74
C SER A 41 19.01 1.15 -3.34
N GLN A 42 18.80 0.12 -2.53
CA GLN A 42 18.70 -1.26 -3.03
C GLN A 42 17.61 -2.06 -2.29
N ILE A 43 16.35 -1.66 -2.47
CA ILE A 43 15.25 -2.41 -1.87
C ILE A 43 15.06 -3.74 -2.63
N ASP A 44 15.23 -4.86 -1.96
CA ASP A 44 15.07 -6.22 -2.54
C ASP A 44 13.77 -6.91 -2.11
N GLY A 45 13.05 -6.34 -1.15
CA GLY A 45 11.78 -6.86 -0.65
C GLY A 45 10.93 -5.82 0.04
N GLY A 46 9.62 -6.09 0.08
CA GLY A 46 8.64 -5.24 0.74
C GLY A 46 7.44 -6.04 1.22
N GLU A 47 7.11 -5.87 2.49
CA GLU A 47 5.95 -6.40 3.17
C GLU A 47 5.09 -5.25 3.72
N ILE A 48 3.78 -5.37 3.49
CA ILE A 48 2.79 -4.42 3.97
C ILE A 48 1.57 -5.15 4.51
N HIS A 49 1.17 -4.74 5.71
CA HIS A 49 -0.10 -5.09 6.31
C HIS A 49 -0.99 -3.85 6.26
N LEU A 50 -1.93 -3.81 5.33
CA LEU A 50 -2.84 -2.69 5.12
C LEU A 50 -4.15 -2.94 5.86
N THR A 51 -4.69 -1.88 6.48
CA THR A 51 -6.02 -1.86 7.11
C THR A 51 -6.92 -0.81 6.46
N TYR A 52 -8.22 -1.13 6.39
CA TYR A 52 -9.28 -0.26 5.90
C TYR A 52 -10.60 -0.60 6.63
N ASP A 53 -11.59 0.29 6.58
CA ASP A 53 -12.91 0.04 7.13
C ASP A 53 -13.73 -0.88 6.19
N PRO A 54 -14.01 -2.14 6.57
CA PRO A 54 -14.73 -3.09 5.72
C PRO A 54 -16.21 -2.75 5.52
N THR A 55 -16.76 -1.82 6.31
CA THR A 55 -18.13 -1.31 6.10
C THR A 55 -18.18 -0.23 5.03
N LYS A 56 -17.03 0.31 4.61
CA LYS A 56 -16.90 1.40 3.64
C LYS A 56 -16.21 0.98 2.36
N LEU A 57 -15.28 0.04 2.43
CA LEU A 57 -14.43 -0.36 1.33
C LEU A 57 -14.35 -1.88 1.23
N SER A 58 -14.22 -2.40 0.00
CA SER A 58 -13.88 -3.80 -0.25
C SER A 58 -12.84 -3.93 -1.35
N ILE A 59 -12.06 -5.00 -1.29
CA ILE A 59 -11.28 -5.50 -2.42
C ILE A 59 -12.05 -6.73 -2.92
N ASP A 60 -12.68 -6.66 -4.09
CA ASP A 60 -13.71 -7.64 -4.48
C ASP A 60 -13.10 -8.93 -5.03
N ALA A 61 -12.02 -8.83 -5.81
CA ALA A 61 -11.32 -9.95 -6.44
C ALA A 61 -9.82 -9.96 -6.11
N LEU A 62 -9.16 -11.11 -6.22
CA LEU A 62 -7.69 -11.15 -6.12
C LEU A 62 -7.01 -10.42 -7.28
N SER A 63 -7.64 -10.37 -8.46
CA SER A 63 -7.20 -9.56 -9.59
C SER A 63 -7.20 -8.05 -9.32
N ASP A 64 -7.84 -7.61 -8.23
CA ASP A 64 -7.80 -6.21 -7.79
C ASP A 64 -6.50 -5.86 -7.06
N ILE A 65 -5.65 -6.86 -6.78
CA ILE A 65 -4.33 -6.71 -6.18
C ILE A 65 -3.32 -7.05 -7.26
N THR A 66 -2.75 -6.02 -7.88
CA THR A 66 -1.78 -6.18 -8.97
C THR A 66 -0.39 -5.82 -8.47
N ALA A 67 0.55 -6.75 -8.61
CA ALA A 67 1.94 -6.53 -8.23
C ALA A 67 2.57 -5.36 -8.99
N GLY A 68 3.43 -4.60 -8.31
CA GLY A 68 4.32 -3.67 -8.99
C GLY A 68 5.36 -4.40 -9.82
N ALA A 69 5.86 -3.77 -10.88
CA ALA A 69 6.83 -4.39 -11.79
C ALA A 69 8.24 -4.59 -11.19
N SER A 70 8.55 -3.89 -10.09
CA SER A 70 9.93 -3.79 -9.58
C SER A 70 10.33 -4.98 -8.69
N LEU A 71 9.40 -5.54 -7.92
CA LEU A 71 9.62 -6.74 -7.13
C LEU A 71 8.88 -7.90 -7.81
N GLY A 72 9.60 -8.64 -8.66
CA GLY A 72 9.03 -9.59 -9.62
C GLY A 72 8.41 -10.85 -9.02
N THR A 73 8.61 -11.11 -7.73
CA THR A 73 8.09 -12.31 -7.03
C THR A 73 7.11 -11.90 -5.94
N VAL A 74 5.83 -12.22 -6.11
CA VAL A 74 4.82 -12.09 -5.04
C VAL A 74 4.98 -13.26 -4.07
N LEU A 75 5.23 -12.95 -2.80
CA LEU A 75 5.39 -13.92 -1.71
C LEU A 75 4.08 -14.10 -0.93
N GLN A 76 3.29 -13.03 -0.80
CA GLN A 76 1.99 -13.04 -0.13
C GLN A 76 1.04 -12.04 -0.78
N SER A 77 -0.23 -12.42 -0.89
CA SER A 77 -1.31 -11.53 -1.34
C SER A 77 -2.65 -12.05 -0.80
N GLN A 78 -2.96 -11.76 0.46
CA GLN A 78 -4.14 -12.24 1.16
C GLN A 78 -5.01 -11.08 1.63
N ARG A 79 -6.28 -11.07 1.23
CA ARG A 79 -7.27 -10.07 1.67
C ARG A 79 -8.29 -10.70 2.59
N ASN A 80 -8.78 -9.94 3.57
CA ASN A 80 -9.92 -10.28 4.40
C ASN A 80 -10.88 -9.09 4.47
N ASN A 81 -11.98 -9.18 3.72
CA ASN A 81 -13.02 -8.15 3.69
C ASN A 81 -13.90 -8.17 4.96
N THR A 82 -13.82 -9.19 5.80
CA THR A 82 -14.54 -9.24 7.09
C THR A 82 -13.82 -8.38 8.12
N THR A 83 -12.50 -8.45 8.17
CA THR A 83 -11.66 -7.68 9.12
C THR A 83 -11.08 -6.40 8.54
N GLY A 84 -11.23 -6.17 7.23
CA GLY A 84 -10.72 -4.98 6.56
C GLY A 84 -9.21 -4.97 6.43
N THR A 85 -8.60 -6.11 6.05
CA THR A 85 -7.14 -6.25 5.99
C THR A 85 -6.65 -6.76 4.64
N LEU A 86 -5.43 -6.37 4.29
CA LEU A 86 -4.64 -6.92 3.18
C LEU A 86 -3.21 -7.17 3.67
N ASP A 87 -2.75 -8.40 3.51
CA ASP A 87 -1.37 -8.80 3.71
C ASP A 87 -0.72 -9.01 2.35
N TYR A 88 0.30 -8.21 2.05
CA TYR A 88 1.01 -8.29 0.78
C TYR A 88 2.51 -8.26 1.00
N ALA A 89 3.22 -9.20 0.38
CA ALA A 89 4.67 -9.24 0.38
C ALA A 89 5.19 -9.58 -1.01
N ALA A 90 6.24 -8.90 -1.43
CA ALA A 90 6.94 -9.17 -2.68
C ALA A 90 8.44 -8.95 -2.53
N GLY A 91 9.22 -9.59 -3.39
CA GLY A 91 10.68 -9.45 -3.43
C GLY A 91 11.30 -9.75 -4.78
N THR A 92 12.60 -9.56 -4.86
CA THR A 92 13.44 -9.90 -6.01
C THR A 92 14.77 -10.47 -5.53
N LEU A 93 15.25 -11.52 -6.21
CA LEU A 93 16.59 -12.09 -6.00
C LEU A 93 17.60 -11.63 -7.07
N THR A 94 17.18 -10.69 -7.93
CA THR A 94 17.97 -10.21 -9.06
C THR A 94 18.54 -8.83 -8.78
N LEU A 95 18.04 -7.80 -9.46
CA LEU A 95 18.45 -6.42 -9.24
C LEU A 95 17.55 -5.79 -8.18
N PRO A 96 18.13 -5.31 -7.08
CA PRO A 96 17.38 -4.53 -6.11
C PRO A 96 16.94 -3.19 -6.72
N VAL A 97 15.83 -2.66 -6.22
CA VAL A 97 15.15 -1.49 -6.76
C VAL A 97 15.74 -0.23 -6.15
N GLN A 98 16.04 0.75 -7.01
CA GLN A 98 16.53 2.06 -6.58
C GLN A 98 15.40 3.10 -6.56
N GLY A 99 15.41 3.97 -5.54
CA GLY A 99 14.46 5.07 -5.42
C GLY A 99 13.03 4.63 -5.08
N GLU A 100 12.05 5.45 -5.44
CA GLU A 100 10.65 5.14 -5.17
C GLU A 100 10.03 4.33 -6.30
N PHE A 101 9.35 3.24 -5.93
CA PHE A 101 8.63 2.37 -6.86
C PHE A 101 7.24 2.04 -6.33
N THR A 102 6.40 1.48 -7.21
CA THR A 102 5.11 0.91 -6.79
C THR A 102 5.33 -0.51 -6.31
N LEU A 103 5.01 -0.80 -5.05
CA LEU A 103 5.04 -2.14 -4.47
C LEU A 103 3.84 -2.96 -4.93
N VAL A 104 2.65 -2.37 -4.82
CA VAL A 104 1.38 -3.00 -5.19
C VAL A 104 0.37 -1.94 -5.63
N THR A 105 -0.47 -2.30 -6.59
CA THR A 105 -1.63 -1.54 -7.03
C THR A 105 -2.89 -2.23 -6.53
N ILE A 106 -3.78 -1.50 -5.88
CA ILE A 106 -4.98 -2.05 -5.25
C ILE A 106 -6.21 -1.33 -5.76
N ARG A 107 -7.20 -2.07 -6.28
CA ARG A 107 -8.51 -1.54 -6.64
C ARG A 107 -9.49 -1.80 -5.50
N PHE A 108 -10.07 -0.73 -4.98
CA PHE A 108 -11.13 -0.77 -3.97
C PHE A 108 -12.49 -0.49 -4.60
N ARG A 109 -13.55 -1.11 -4.09
CA ARG A 109 -14.94 -0.70 -4.28
C ARG A 109 -15.43 0.07 -3.05
N ALA A 110 -16.09 1.20 -3.28
CA ALA A 110 -16.77 1.95 -2.23
C ALA A 110 -18.15 1.35 -1.94
N LEU A 111 -18.38 0.93 -0.70
CA LEU A 111 -19.59 0.24 -0.27
C LEU A 111 -20.65 1.18 0.31
N ALA A 112 -20.22 2.18 1.07
CA ALA A 112 -21.14 3.08 1.77
C ALA A 112 -20.54 4.47 1.97
N SER A 113 -21.41 5.48 2.01
CA SER A 113 -21.03 6.87 2.25
C SER A 113 -20.30 7.06 3.59
N THR A 114 -19.34 7.99 3.61
CA THR A 114 -18.65 8.43 4.83
C THR A 114 -19.35 9.62 5.49
N GLY A 115 -20.53 10.04 5.01
CA GLY A 115 -21.27 11.18 5.55
C GLY A 115 -20.50 12.48 5.35
N SER A 116 -20.30 13.27 6.42
CA SER A 116 -19.44 14.46 6.40
C SER A 116 -17.95 14.14 6.55
N GLY A 117 -17.60 12.95 7.05
CA GLY A 117 -16.22 12.52 7.31
C GLY A 117 -15.52 11.81 6.13
N VAL A 118 -14.41 11.15 6.46
CA VAL A 118 -13.58 10.30 5.57
C VAL A 118 -13.32 8.95 6.23
N THR A 119 -13.01 7.93 5.44
CA THR A 119 -12.39 6.68 5.93
C THR A 119 -10.91 6.65 5.53
N LEU A 120 -10.10 5.85 6.22
CA LEU A 120 -8.66 5.76 5.99
C LEU A 120 -8.27 4.42 5.36
N ILE A 121 -7.29 4.48 4.48
CA ILE A 121 -6.48 3.33 4.08
C ILE A 121 -5.09 3.57 4.66
N GLN A 122 -4.60 2.65 5.48
CA GLN A 122 -3.37 2.85 6.23
C GLN A 122 -2.63 1.56 6.50
N ALA A 123 -1.38 1.68 6.94
CA ALA A 123 -0.62 0.55 7.42
C ALA A 123 -1.11 0.11 8.81
N SER A 124 -1.07 -1.18 9.10
CA SER A 124 -1.44 -1.76 10.38
C SER A 124 -0.53 -1.22 11.48
N SER A 125 -1.12 -0.92 12.63
CA SER A 125 -0.42 -0.61 13.88
C SER A 125 -0.52 -1.75 14.91
N ALA A 126 -1.03 -2.91 14.50
CA ALA A 126 -1.17 -4.07 15.38
C ALA A 126 0.20 -4.68 15.71
N PRO A 127 0.41 -5.21 16.93
CA PRO A 127 1.62 -5.96 17.27
C PRO A 127 1.84 -7.11 16.27
N TYR A 128 3.11 -7.36 15.93
CA TYR A 128 3.52 -8.44 15.00
C TYR A 128 2.97 -8.31 13.58
N ARG A 129 2.51 -7.12 13.17
CA ARG A 129 2.11 -6.78 11.80
C ARG A 129 2.90 -5.56 11.32
N GLU A 130 4.21 -5.68 11.42
CA GLU A 130 5.15 -4.64 11.04
C GLU A 130 5.27 -4.57 9.52
N ASN A 131 5.30 -3.35 9.00
CA ASN A 131 5.56 -3.14 7.59
C ASN A 131 7.07 -3.07 7.45
N VAL A 132 7.63 -3.78 6.48
CA VAL A 132 9.07 -3.96 6.36
C VAL A 132 9.46 -3.74 4.91
N LEU A 133 10.56 -3.02 4.69
CA LEU A 133 11.30 -3.11 3.45
C LEU A 133 12.62 -3.82 3.77
N THR A 134 13.20 -4.51 2.81
CA THR A 134 14.51 -5.14 2.97
C THR A 134 15.52 -4.49 2.03
N LEU A 135 16.74 -4.27 2.55
CA LEU A 135 17.90 -3.69 1.88
C LEU A 135 19.07 -4.65 2.06
N ASP A 136 19.52 -5.29 0.99
CA ASP A 136 20.53 -6.36 1.03
C ASP A 136 20.19 -7.44 2.08
N GLY A 137 18.91 -7.81 2.16
CA GLY A 137 18.36 -8.74 3.14
C GLY A 137 18.17 -8.19 4.56
N ALA A 138 18.60 -6.96 4.86
CA ALA A 138 18.40 -6.33 6.17
C ALA A 138 17.05 -5.60 6.24
N ALA A 139 16.28 -5.85 7.31
CA ALA A 139 14.99 -5.21 7.52
C ALA A 139 15.14 -3.73 7.90
N ILE A 140 14.34 -2.88 7.27
CA ILE A 140 14.15 -1.48 7.62
C ILE A 140 12.66 -1.20 7.85
N THR A 141 12.35 -0.45 8.90
CA THR A 141 10.98 -0.03 9.19
C THR A 141 10.67 1.26 8.42
N PRO A 142 9.77 1.23 7.41
CA PRO A 142 9.37 2.43 6.71
C PRO A 142 8.39 3.24 7.56
N THR A 143 8.36 4.56 7.34
CA THR A 143 7.31 5.42 7.90
C THR A 143 6.08 5.42 6.97
N PRO A 144 4.92 4.88 7.39
CA PRO A 144 3.71 4.89 6.58
C PRO A 144 3.02 6.26 6.61
N THR A 145 2.50 6.71 5.47
CA THR A 145 1.64 7.90 5.37
C THR A 145 0.26 7.48 4.87
N PRO A 146 -0.81 7.58 5.68
CA PRO A 146 -2.13 7.07 5.33
C PRO A 146 -2.77 7.86 4.18
N MET A 147 -3.77 7.25 3.55
CA MET A 147 -4.62 7.87 2.54
C MET A 147 -6.03 8.10 3.08
N SER A 148 -6.59 9.28 2.79
CA SER A 148 -7.98 9.60 3.11
C SER A 148 -8.91 9.31 1.93
N VAL A 149 -10.08 8.75 2.23
CA VAL A 149 -11.11 8.42 1.24
C VAL A 149 -12.42 9.07 1.64
N LYS A 150 -12.90 9.98 0.81
CA LYS A 150 -14.24 10.56 0.91
C LYS A 150 -15.20 9.77 0.01
N ILE A 151 -16.27 9.22 0.58
CA ILE A 151 -17.29 8.50 -0.19
C ILE A 151 -18.59 9.29 -0.10
N ASN A 152 -19.00 9.86 -1.23
CA ASN A 152 -20.28 10.53 -1.38
C ASN A 152 -21.38 9.51 -1.74
N PRO A 153 -22.66 9.83 -1.50
CA PRO A 153 -23.77 9.05 -2.02
C PRO A 153 -23.70 8.83 -3.55
#